data_AF-A0A1A3S3B0-F1
#
_entry.id   AF-A0A1A3S3B0-F1
#
_cell.length_a   1.000
_cell.length_b   1.000
_cell.length_c   1.000
_cell.angle_alpha   90.00
_cell.angle_beta   90.00
_cell.angle_gamma   90.00
#
_symmetry.space_group_name_H-M   'P 1'
#
loop_
_entity.id
_entity.type
_entity.pdbx_description
1 polymer ?
#
loop_
_entity_poly.entity_id
_entity_poly.type
_entity_poly.pdbx_seq_one_letter_code
_entity_poly.pdbx_strand_id
1 'polypeptide(L)'
;MKKRALVAIAVGVAFAPTPVALADNNWIAMAISDSTGRINIADGAASQGAAEKAVMETCRKSISDCRLLASGEGGCLALVLNSAKSRYFGGWGPTREEAEAAALGRAPGGTIQGGHDHCAGEGSSS
;
A
#
# COMPACT_ATOMS: atom_id res chain seq x y z
N MET A 1 36.11 -58.48 23.82
CA MET A 1 36.13 -57.00 23.87
C MET A 1 35.07 -56.47 22.91
N LYS A 2 34.03 -55.79 23.40
CA LYS A 2 32.86 -55.36 22.61
C LYS A 2 32.78 -53.84 22.66
N LYS A 3 33.12 -53.16 21.56
CA LYS A 3 33.03 -51.70 21.44
C LYS A 3 31.66 -51.36 20.84
N ARG A 4 30.76 -50.79 21.63
CA ARG A 4 29.51 -50.20 21.15
C ARG A 4 29.77 -48.72 20.88
N ALA A 5 29.72 -48.32 19.61
CA ALA A 5 29.75 -46.92 19.22
C ALA A 5 28.36 -46.31 19.50
N LEU A 6 28.33 -45.24 20.29
CA LEU A 6 27.14 -44.41 20.48
C LEU A 6 27.17 -43.30 19.43
N VAL A 7 26.22 -43.32 18.51
CA VAL A 7 25.94 -42.21 17.60
C VAL A 7 25.08 -41.21 18.37
N ALA A 8 25.65 -40.07 18.73
CA ALA A 8 24.92 -38.96 19.32
C ALA A 8 24.24 -38.16 18.20
N ILE A 9 22.91 -38.26 18.09
CA ILE A 9 22.10 -37.41 17.22
C ILE A 9 21.87 -36.09 17.96
N ALA A 10 22.62 -35.06 17.60
CA ALA A 10 22.35 -33.70 18.07
C ALA A 10 21.17 -33.12 17.27
N VAL A 11 19.99 -33.10 17.87
CA VAL A 11 18.85 -32.32 17.35
C VAL A 11 19.09 -30.86 17.71
N GLY A 12 19.76 -30.13 16.82
CA GLY A 12 19.85 -28.68 16.91
C GLY A 12 18.51 -28.07 16.52
N VAL A 13 17.73 -27.62 17.49
CA VAL A 13 16.56 -26.78 17.22
C VAL A 13 17.08 -25.42 16.78
N ALA A 14 17.08 -25.18 15.47
CA ALA A 14 17.34 -23.87 14.91
C ALA A 14 16.19 -22.95 15.32
N PHE A 15 16.41 -22.08 16.32
CA PHE A 15 15.56 -20.94 16.55
C PHE A 15 15.77 -19.96 15.38
N ALA A 16 14.93 -20.07 14.35
CA ALA A 16 14.80 -19.01 13.38
C ALA A 16 14.25 -17.78 14.13
N PRO A 17 14.92 -16.62 14.12
CA PRO A 17 14.30 -15.41 14.62
C PRO A 17 13.09 -15.14 13.73
N THR A 18 11.88 -15.31 14.28
CA THR A 18 10.68 -14.78 13.65
C THR A 18 10.90 -13.27 13.56
N PRO A 19 10.87 -12.64 12.37
CA PRO A 19 10.91 -11.21 12.31
C PRO A 19 9.76 -10.69 13.16
N VAL A 20 10.09 -9.93 14.20
CA VAL A 20 9.13 -9.09 14.87
C VAL A 20 8.65 -8.14 13.80
N ALA A 21 7.43 -8.36 13.30
CA ALA A 21 6.69 -7.30 12.63
C ALA A 21 6.59 -6.20 13.68
N LEU A 22 7.47 -5.19 13.56
CA LEU A 22 7.23 -3.92 14.20
C LEU A 22 5.79 -3.57 13.82
N ALA A 23 4.99 -3.12 14.79
CA ALA A 23 3.73 -2.47 14.48
C ALA A 23 4.08 -1.17 13.75
N ASP A 24 4.51 -1.30 12.50
CA ASP A 24 5.01 -0.23 11.69
C ASP A 24 3.77 0.58 11.37
N ASN A 25 3.73 1.79 11.92
CA ASN A 25 2.79 2.82 11.55
C ASN A 25 2.98 3.08 10.05
N ASN A 26 2.35 2.26 9.20
CA ASN A 26 2.65 2.17 7.78
C ASN A 26 1.38 2.20 6.94
N TRP A 27 0.27 2.67 7.51
CA TRP A 27 -0.95 2.85 6.75
C TRP A 27 -0.75 3.96 5.72
N ILE A 28 -1.13 3.65 4.49
CA ILE A 28 -1.09 4.56 3.35
C ILE A 28 -2.50 4.84 2.85
N ALA A 29 -2.73 6.03 2.32
CA ALA A 29 -3.99 6.42 1.73
C ALA A 29 -3.79 7.42 0.58
N MET A 30 -4.66 7.37 -0.42
CA MET A 30 -4.66 8.25 -1.58
C MET A 30 -6.00 8.97 -1.70
N ALA A 31 -5.97 10.26 -1.98
CA ALA A 31 -7.13 11.06 -2.35
C ALA A 31 -6.87 11.86 -3.62
N ILE A 32 -7.95 12.19 -4.33
CA ILE A 32 -7.93 13.03 -5.53
C ILE A 32 -8.94 14.15 -5.40
N SER A 33 -8.65 15.31 -5.99
CA SER A 33 -9.67 16.31 -6.33
C SER A 33 -10.20 16.01 -7.72
N ASP A 34 -11.50 15.73 -7.85
CA ASP A 34 -12.10 15.33 -9.13
C ASP A 34 -12.08 16.50 -10.16
N SER A 35 -12.15 17.77 -9.73
CA SER A 35 -12.10 18.94 -10.63
C SER A 35 -10.71 19.30 -11.15
N THR A 36 -9.66 19.04 -10.36
CA THR A 36 -8.28 19.42 -10.72
C THR A 36 -7.41 18.23 -11.11
N GLY A 37 -7.83 17.01 -10.79
CA GLY A 37 -7.02 15.81 -10.92
C GLY A 37 -5.86 15.73 -9.92
N ARG A 38 -5.78 16.65 -8.95
CA ARG A 38 -4.68 16.70 -7.99
C ARG A 38 -4.77 15.54 -7.02
N ILE A 39 -3.73 14.71 -7.00
CA ILE A 39 -3.61 13.55 -6.13
C ILE A 39 -2.79 13.94 -4.90
N ASN A 40 -3.20 13.47 -3.74
CA ASN A 40 -2.43 13.54 -2.51
C ASN A 40 -2.33 12.12 -1.94
N ILE A 41 -1.20 11.83 -1.33
CA ILE A 41 -0.93 10.56 -0.66
C ILE A 41 -0.50 10.88 0.77
N ALA A 42 -0.99 10.09 1.72
CA ALA A 42 -0.46 10.04 3.07
C ALA A 42 0.17 8.67 3.29
N ASP A 43 1.37 8.65 3.85
CA ASP A 43 2.13 7.46 4.21
C ASP A 43 2.47 7.47 5.71
N GLY A 44 2.88 6.32 6.24
CA GLY A 44 3.41 6.23 7.61
C GLY A 44 2.40 6.44 8.74
N ALA A 45 1.09 6.31 8.48
CA ALA A 45 0.09 6.55 9.52
C ALA A 45 -0.08 5.35 10.46
N ALA A 46 -0.45 5.63 11.72
CA ALA A 46 -0.62 4.60 12.75
C ALA A 46 -1.86 3.71 12.57
N SER A 47 -2.79 4.09 11.70
CA SER A 47 -4.01 3.34 11.42
C SER A 47 -4.62 3.79 10.11
N GLN A 48 -5.54 2.99 9.56
CA GLN A 48 -6.30 3.34 8.36
C GLN A 48 -6.99 4.70 8.49
N GLY A 49 -7.72 4.91 9.60
CA GLY A 49 -8.45 6.14 9.83
C GLY A 49 -7.52 7.36 9.96
N ALA A 50 -6.30 7.17 10.48
CA ALA A 50 -5.30 8.23 10.53
C ALA A 50 -4.78 8.58 9.12
N ALA A 51 -4.49 7.58 8.27
CA ALA A 51 -4.06 7.80 6.88
C ALA A 51 -5.14 8.52 6.06
N GLU A 52 -6.37 8.01 6.12
CA GLU A 52 -7.52 8.58 5.41
C GLU A 52 -7.82 10.01 5.86
N LYS A 53 -7.77 10.28 7.16
CA LYS A 53 -7.93 11.63 7.69
C LYS A 53 -6.81 12.55 7.21
N ALA A 54 -5.55 12.12 7.32
CA ALA A 54 -4.39 12.93 6.94
C ALA A 54 -4.40 13.29 5.44
N VAL A 55 -4.69 12.33 4.56
CA VAL A 55 -4.74 12.59 3.11
C VAL A 55 -5.90 13.52 2.74
N MET A 56 -7.05 13.34 3.39
CA MET A 56 -8.23 14.16 3.13
C MET A 56 -8.08 15.58 3.67
N GLU A 57 -7.49 15.76 4.85
CA GLU A 57 -7.14 17.07 5.40
C GLU A 57 -6.16 17.79 4.47
N THR A 58 -5.12 17.10 4.00
CA THR A 58 -4.12 17.67 3.10
C THR A 58 -4.73 18.08 1.76
N CYS A 59 -5.56 17.22 1.17
CA CYS A 59 -6.27 17.56 -0.05
C CYS A 59 -7.19 18.78 0.16
N ARG A 60 -7.94 18.81 1.28
CA ARG A 60 -8.89 19.88 1.63
C ARG A 60 -8.27 21.22 1.98
N LYS A 61 -6.98 21.27 2.31
CA LYS A 61 -6.27 22.55 2.52
C LYS A 61 -6.27 23.45 1.28
N SER A 62 -6.31 22.87 0.09
CA SER A 62 -6.26 23.64 -1.16
C SER A 62 -7.51 23.48 -2.02
N ILE A 63 -8.29 22.40 -1.86
CA ILE A 63 -9.44 22.11 -2.74
C ILE A 63 -10.57 21.41 -1.97
N SER A 64 -11.83 21.80 -2.16
CA SER A 64 -12.97 21.25 -1.40
C SER A 64 -13.51 19.90 -1.91
N ASP A 65 -13.31 19.55 -3.18
CA ASP A 65 -13.92 18.38 -3.85
C ASP A 65 -13.06 17.10 -3.79
N CYS A 66 -12.43 16.87 -2.65
CA CYS A 66 -11.57 15.73 -2.44
C CYS A 66 -12.36 14.44 -2.22
N ARG A 67 -11.88 13.35 -2.81
CA ARG A 67 -12.42 12.00 -2.67
C ARG A 67 -11.31 11.00 -2.36
N LEU A 68 -11.55 10.16 -1.35
CA LEU A 68 -10.67 9.04 -1.04
C LEU A 68 -10.73 8.00 -2.17
N LEU A 69 -9.57 7.56 -2.63
CA LEU A 69 -9.44 6.58 -3.70
C LEU A 69 -9.14 5.17 -3.17
N ALA A 70 -8.17 5.04 -2.29
CA ALA A 70 -7.76 3.77 -1.70
C ALA A 70 -6.96 4.03 -0.41
N SER A 71 -6.95 3.04 0.48
CA SER A 71 -6.18 3.01 1.71
C SER A 71 -5.84 1.56 2.06
N GLY A 72 -4.76 1.36 2.81
CA GLY A 72 -4.34 0.04 3.26
C GLY A 72 -3.08 0.08 4.11
N GLU A 73 -2.78 -1.04 4.77
CA GLU A 73 -1.62 -1.17 5.64
C GLU A 73 -0.39 -1.57 4.82
N GLY A 74 0.64 -0.71 4.77
CA GLY A 74 1.80 -0.90 3.92
C GLY A 74 1.40 -1.02 2.44
N GLY A 75 2.18 -1.77 1.67
CA GLY A 75 1.87 -2.08 0.27
C GLY A 75 1.97 -0.90 -0.68
N CYS A 76 1.20 -0.93 -1.75
CA CYS A 76 1.22 0.04 -2.84
C CYS A 76 -0.18 0.55 -3.17
N LEU A 77 -0.22 1.78 -3.69
CA LEU A 77 -1.38 2.42 -4.26
C LEU A 77 -1.16 2.56 -5.77
N ALA A 78 -2.22 2.38 -6.55
CA ALA A 78 -2.20 2.58 -7.98
C ALA A 78 -3.44 3.35 -8.43
N LEU A 79 -3.36 3.94 -9.63
CA LEU A 79 -4.42 4.75 -10.20
C LEU A 79 -4.80 4.25 -11.59
N VAL A 80 -6.10 4.20 -11.86
CA VAL A 80 -6.67 3.87 -13.16
C VAL A 80 -7.64 4.97 -13.59
N LEU A 81 -7.49 5.43 -14.83
CA LEU A 81 -8.50 6.24 -15.51
C LEU A 81 -9.48 5.30 -16.20
N ASN A 82 -10.78 5.45 -15.97
CA ASN A 82 -11.78 4.60 -16.62
C ASN A 82 -11.74 4.72 -18.16
N SER A 83 -12.32 3.73 -18.85
CA SER A 83 -12.38 3.70 -20.32
C SER A 83 -13.05 4.93 -20.94
N ALA A 84 -14.02 5.53 -20.24
CA ALA A 84 -14.68 6.76 -20.65
C ALA A 84 -13.83 8.04 -20.45
N LYS A 85 -12.62 7.91 -19.88
CA LYS A 85 -11.68 9.01 -19.60
C LYS A 85 -12.29 10.14 -18.77
N SER A 86 -13.22 9.81 -17.89
CA SER A 86 -14.01 10.75 -17.11
C SER A 86 -13.73 10.69 -15.62
N ARG A 87 -13.14 9.60 -15.12
CA ARG A 87 -12.97 9.42 -13.68
C ARG A 87 -11.80 8.52 -13.33
N TYR A 88 -11.07 8.92 -12.29
CA TYR A 88 -10.00 8.14 -11.69
C TYR A 88 -10.50 7.24 -10.55
N PHE A 89 -9.91 6.06 -10.49
CA PHE A 89 -10.14 5.03 -9.49
C PHE A 89 -8.79 4.60 -8.92
N GLY A 90 -8.69 4.52 -7.59
CA GLY A 90 -7.50 3.98 -6.94
C GLY A 90 -7.64 2.51 -6.60
N GLY A 91 -6.52 1.84 -6.43
CA GLY A 91 -6.43 0.51 -5.86
C GLY A 91 -5.33 0.46 -4.83
N TRP A 92 -5.47 -0.46 -3.88
CA TRP A 92 -4.43 -0.79 -2.92
C TRP A 92 -4.13 -2.28 -3.03
N GLY A 93 -2.87 -2.67 -2.87
CA GLY A 93 -2.44 -4.06 -2.78
C GLY A 93 -1.07 -4.19 -2.12
N PRO A 94 -0.68 -5.39 -1.65
CA PRO A 94 0.63 -5.62 -1.06
C PRO A 94 1.80 -5.34 -2.04
N THR A 95 1.55 -5.51 -3.33
CA THR A 95 2.49 -5.20 -4.43
C THR A 95 1.91 -4.16 -5.38
N ARG A 96 2.75 -3.60 -6.26
CA ARG A 96 2.32 -2.62 -7.27
C ARG A 96 1.34 -3.25 -8.25
N GLU A 97 1.61 -4.48 -8.68
CA GLU A 97 0.77 -5.26 -9.58
C GLU A 97 -0.61 -5.56 -8.96
N GLU A 98 -0.66 -5.89 -7.67
CA GLU A 98 -1.93 -6.11 -6.97
C GLU A 98 -2.71 -4.82 -6.77
N ALA A 99 -2.03 -3.70 -6.51
CA ALA A 99 -2.66 -2.39 -6.43
C ALA A 99 -3.29 -1.98 -7.77
N GLU A 100 -2.57 -2.21 -8.88
CA GLU A 100 -3.07 -1.98 -10.24
C GLU A 100 -4.26 -2.88 -10.57
N ALA A 101 -4.17 -4.18 -10.23
CA ALA A 101 -5.27 -5.13 -10.40
C ALA A 101 -6.51 -4.70 -9.59
N ALA A 102 -6.32 -4.25 -8.35
CA ALA A 102 -7.40 -3.72 -7.52
C ALA A 102 -8.02 -2.45 -8.13
N ALA A 103 -7.21 -1.56 -8.69
CA ALA A 103 -7.68 -0.35 -9.36
C ALA A 103 -8.48 -0.70 -10.63
N LEU A 104 -7.97 -1.62 -11.45
CA LEU A 104 -8.65 -2.12 -12.66
C LEU A 104 -9.95 -2.86 -12.34
N GLY A 105 -10.00 -3.59 -11.22
CA GLY A 105 -11.23 -4.23 -10.75
C GLY A 105 -12.36 -3.23 -10.47
N ARG A 106 -12.02 -1.98 -10.15
CA ARG A 106 -12.99 -0.88 -9.94
C ARG A 106 -13.30 -0.11 -11.22
N ALA A 107 -12.44 -0.20 -12.23
CA ALA A 107 -12.60 0.46 -13.52
C ALA A 107 -12.25 -0.49 -14.67
N PRO A 108 -13.10 -1.50 -14.97
CA PRO A 108 -12.83 -2.45 -16.04
C PRO A 108 -12.62 -1.76 -17.39
N GLY A 109 -11.57 -2.17 -18.11
CA GLY A 109 -11.18 -1.54 -19.39
C GLY A 109 -10.55 -0.15 -19.24
N GLY A 110 -10.24 0.28 -18.02
CA GLY A 110 -9.48 1.51 -17.77
C GLY A 110 -7.99 1.38 -18.09
N THR A 111 -7.28 2.50 -18.00
CA THR A 111 -5.85 2.61 -18.25
C THR A 111 -5.12 2.97 -16.96
N ILE A 112 -4.12 2.16 -16.59
CA ILE A 112 -3.22 2.44 -15.47
C ILE A 112 -2.47 3.74 -15.75
N GLN A 113 -2.39 4.61 -14.74
CA GLN A 113 -1.69 5.89 -14.82
C GLN A 113 -0.29 5.71 -14.23
N GLY A 114 0.69 5.36 -15.07
CA GLY A 114 2.07 5.19 -14.64
C GLY A 114 2.67 6.48 -14.09
N GLY A 115 3.46 6.39 -13.02
CA GLY A 115 4.02 7.54 -12.30
C GLY A 115 3.07 8.14 -11.25
N HIS A 116 1.89 7.56 -11.07
CA HIS A 116 0.92 7.91 -10.00
C HIS A 116 0.73 6.77 -8.99
N ASP A 117 1.55 5.74 -9.11
CA ASP A 117 1.74 4.64 -8.19
C ASP A 117 2.68 5.03 -7.05
N HIS A 118 2.40 4.54 -5.84
CA HIS A 118 3.19 4.85 -4.65
C HIS A 118 3.13 3.71 -3.65
N CYS A 119 4.30 3.20 -3.24
CA CYS A 119 4.40 2.19 -2.20
C CYS A 119 4.85 2.80 -0.87
N ALA A 120 4.34 2.23 0.21
CA ALA A 120 4.68 2.63 1.57
C ALA A 120 6.20 2.56 1.80
N GLY A 121 6.79 3.66 2.27
CA GLY A 121 8.24 3.77 2.47
C GLY A 121 9.02 4.23 1.24
N GLU A 122 8.41 4.30 0.05
CA GLU A 122 8.94 5.09 -1.06
C GLU A 122 8.68 6.56 -0.72
N GLY A 123 9.62 7.22 -0.06
CA GLY A 123 9.43 8.58 0.45
C GLY A 123 8.68 9.48 -0.56
N SER A 124 7.58 10.07 -0.10
CA SER A 124 6.73 10.98 -0.88
C SER A 124 7.58 12.07 -1.55
N SER A 125 7.94 11.86 -2.82
CA SER A 125 8.77 12.79 -3.58
C SER A 125 7.93 14.04 -3.82
N SER A 126 8.24 15.08 -3.05
CA SER A 126 7.56 16.38 -3.01
C SER A 126 7.72 17.19 -4.29
#